data_AF-A0A4Y9YBW0-F1
#
_entry.id   AF-A0A4Y9YBW0-F1
#
_cell.length_a   1.000
_cell.length_b   1.000
_cell.length_c   1.000
_cell.angle_alpha   90.00
_cell.angle_beta   90.00
_cell.angle_gamma   90.00
#
_symmetry.space_group_name_H-M   'P 1'
#
loop_
_entity.id
_entity.type
_entity.pdbx_description
1 polymer ?
#
loop_
_entity_poly.entity_id
_entity_poly.type
_entity_poly.pdbx_seq_one_letter_code
_entity_poly.pdbx_strand_id
1 'polypeptide(L)'
;MSLRNVSASSVILPPSKHRTHTPQCPRAPPPPPAVEFEHGAPYVDFIDIASPTTLVHYLTHKGTSAHVVTIKHCSSLQAEVLHALAKPTTLDLQGEELGWSSLLCPHLTVLRIIGCEQFRSADLRAVLEARLNIWEATDLTTEDFVDFVSRPVEKLCVRDCGELALDDKEWFDMNLEHVSWDAWEGGSVQ
;
A
#
# COMPACT_ATOMS: atom_id res chain seq x y z
N MET A 1 46.17 44.06 30.57
CA MET A 1 45.35 42.94 31.13
C MET A 1 45.21 41.89 30.05
N SER A 2 45.54 40.65 30.40
CA SER A 2 45.95 39.57 29.50
C SER A 2 44.77 38.81 28.89
N LEU A 3 44.80 38.59 27.57
CA LEU A 3 43.87 37.76 26.80
C LEU A 3 44.15 36.27 27.09
N ARG A 4 43.12 35.48 27.39
CA ARG A 4 43.22 34.01 27.43
C ARG A 4 42.46 33.41 26.24
N ASN A 5 43.23 32.86 25.31
CA ASN A 5 42.77 31.95 24.27
C ASN A 5 42.38 30.61 24.90
N VAL A 6 41.22 30.08 24.53
CA VAL A 6 40.82 28.70 24.82
C VAL A 6 40.83 27.93 23.50
N SER A 7 41.75 26.97 23.40
CA SER A 7 41.93 26.10 22.24
C SER A 7 40.98 24.92 22.36
N ALA A 8 40.11 24.73 21.37
CA ALA A 8 39.20 23.58 21.31
C ALA A 8 39.85 22.46 20.49
N SER A 9 40.18 21.35 21.16
CA SER A 9 40.62 20.12 20.52
C SER A 9 39.43 19.38 19.92
N SER A 10 39.40 19.22 18.59
CA SER A 10 38.44 18.36 17.91
C SER A 10 38.84 16.90 18.07
N VAL A 11 37.95 16.11 18.69
CA VAL A 11 38.06 14.66 18.76
C VAL A 11 37.48 14.06 17.49
N ILE A 12 38.34 13.44 16.67
CA ILE A 12 37.93 12.71 15.47
C ILE A 12 37.51 11.29 15.90
N LEU A 13 36.20 11.01 15.88
CA LEU A 13 35.67 9.67 16.09
C LEU A 13 35.75 8.83 14.79
N PRO A 14 36.11 7.55 14.86
CA PRO A 14 36.16 6.68 13.69
C PRO A 14 34.76 6.32 13.17
N PRO A 15 34.61 6.04 11.86
CA PRO A 15 33.33 5.70 11.26
C PRO A 15 32.82 4.35 11.78
N SER A 16 31.67 4.38 12.43
CA SER A 16 30.98 3.19 12.92
C SER A 16 30.48 2.37 11.74
N LYS A 17 31.03 1.17 11.55
CA LYS A 17 30.57 0.19 10.54
C LYS A 17 29.29 -0.48 11.04
N HIS A 18 28.17 0.24 10.99
CA HIS A 18 26.87 -0.39 11.19
C HIS A 18 26.54 -1.23 9.95
N ARG A 19 26.52 -2.55 10.15
CA ARG A 19 25.98 -3.51 9.19
C ARG A 19 24.47 -3.28 9.15
N THR A 20 24.03 -2.44 8.22
CA THR A 20 22.61 -2.21 7.93
C THR A 20 22.04 -3.51 7.39
N HIS A 21 21.46 -4.32 8.27
CA HIS A 21 20.46 -5.29 7.85
C HIS A 21 19.30 -4.48 7.29
N THR A 22 19.21 -4.39 5.97
CA THR A 22 18.04 -3.82 5.31
C THR A 22 16.86 -4.71 5.68
N PRO A 23 15.82 -4.18 6.35
CA PRO A 23 14.60 -4.93 6.57
C PRO A 23 14.08 -5.40 5.21
N GLN A 24 14.03 -6.71 5.02
CA GLN A 24 13.47 -7.26 3.79
C GLN A 24 11.98 -7.39 4.04
N CYS A 25 11.15 -6.72 3.21
CA CYS A 25 9.74 -7.11 3.13
C CYS A 25 9.67 -8.64 3.05
N PRO A 26 8.88 -9.30 3.90
CA PRO A 26 8.83 -10.75 3.93
C PRO A 26 8.69 -11.26 2.50
N ARG A 27 9.73 -11.95 2.05
CA ARG A 27 9.75 -12.52 0.70
C ARG A 27 8.46 -13.33 0.63
N ALA A 28 7.60 -13.01 -0.34
CA ALA A 28 6.36 -13.76 -0.47
C ALA A 28 6.75 -15.24 -0.46
N PRO A 29 6.16 -16.06 0.42
CA PRO A 29 6.38 -17.49 0.32
C PRO A 29 6.11 -17.90 -1.12
N PRO A 30 6.89 -18.83 -1.70
CA PRO A 30 6.62 -19.31 -3.04
C PRO A 30 5.13 -19.69 -3.11
N PRO A 31 4.41 -19.26 -4.16
CA PRO A 31 2.98 -19.51 -4.24
C PRO A 31 2.76 -21.01 -4.06
N PRO A 32 1.76 -21.43 -3.27
CA PRO A 32 1.41 -22.84 -3.20
C PRO A 32 1.19 -23.36 -4.63
N PRO A 33 1.50 -24.64 -4.91
CA PRO A 33 1.28 -25.23 -6.23
C PRO A 33 -0.13 -24.88 -6.69
N ALA A 34 -0.24 -24.33 -7.90
CA ALA A 34 -1.48 -23.76 -8.41
C ALA A 34 -2.60 -24.80 -8.36
N VAL A 35 -3.44 -24.70 -7.33
CA VAL A 35 -4.77 -25.28 -7.38
C VAL A 35 -5.54 -24.32 -8.27
N GLU A 36 -6.03 -24.81 -9.41
CA GLU A 36 -6.88 -24.04 -10.31
C GLU A 36 -8.19 -23.74 -9.57
N PHE A 37 -8.19 -22.65 -8.80
CA PHE A 37 -9.42 -22.03 -8.37
C PHE A 37 -9.98 -21.30 -9.59
N GLU A 38 -11.25 -21.55 -9.93
CA GLU A 38 -11.96 -20.84 -11.00
C GLU A 38 -12.13 -19.33 -10.73
N HIS A 39 -11.67 -18.86 -9.55
CA HIS A 39 -11.60 -17.47 -9.15
C HIS A 39 -10.18 -16.96 -9.44
N GLY A 40 -10.07 -15.77 -10.05
CA GLY A 40 -8.83 -15.25 -10.67
C GLY A 40 -7.57 -15.28 -9.81
N ALA A 41 -6.43 -14.91 -10.42
CA ALA A 41 -5.13 -15.04 -9.78
C ALA A 41 -5.11 -14.32 -8.41
N PRO A 42 -4.82 -15.01 -7.29
CA PRO A 42 -4.80 -14.39 -5.96
C PRO A 42 -3.72 -13.31 -5.83
N TYR A 43 -2.83 -13.25 -6.82
CA TYR A 43 -1.66 -12.41 -6.88
C TYR A 43 -1.53 -11.79 -8.27
N VAL A 44 -1.36 -10.47 -8.33
CA VAL A 44 -1.13 -9.75 -9.59
C VAL A 44 0.04 -8.77 -9.45
N ASP A 45 0.93 -8.80 -10.44
CA ASP A 45 2.07 -7.89 -10.57
C ASP A 45 1.85 -6.90 -11.71
N PHE A 46 2.11 -5.61 -11.42
CA PHE A 46 2.17 -4.53 -12.39
C PHE A 46 3.59 -3.97 -12.38
N ILE A 47 4.29 -4.06 -13.50
CA ILE A 47 5.71 -3.72 -13.62
C ILE A 47 5.90 -2.77 -14.80
N ASP A 48 6.64 -1.68 -14.60
CA ASP A 48 7.05 -0.73 -15.65
C ASP A 48 5.87 -0.12 -16.45
N ILE A 49 4.70 0.03 -15.81
CA ILE A 49 3.56 0.67 -16.45
C ILE A 49 3.76 2.19 -16.41
N ALA A 50 3.94 2.80 -17.57
CA ALA A 50 4.18 4.24 -17.70
C ALA A 50 2.91 5.09 -17.85
N SER A 51 1.79 4.49 -18.24
CA SER A 51 0.51 5.19 -18.51
C SER A 51 -0.46 5.04 -17.32
N PRO A 52 -0.87 6.16 -16.67
CA PRO A 52 -1.90 6.16 -15.60
C PRO A 52 -3.19 5.45 -16.00
N THR A 53 -3.72 5.75 -17.19
CA THR A 53 -4.94 5.13 -17.71
C THR A 53 -4.76 3.62 -17.89
N THR A 54 -3.58 3.18 -18.33
CA THR A 54 -3.27 1.76 -18.51
C THR A 54 -3.19 1.05 -17.16
N LEU A 55 -2.57 1.66 -16.15
CA LEU A 55 -2.51 1.09 -14.79
C LEU A 55 -3.91 0.95 -14.19
N VAL A 56 -4.74 2.00 -14.26
CA VAL A 56 -6.14 1.96 -13.82
C VAL A 56 -6.90 0.86 -14.55
N HIS A 57 -6.80 0.78 -15.88
CA HIS A 57 -7.43 -0.27 -16.67
C HIS A 57 -7.04 -1.66 -16.18
N TYR A 58 -5.76 -1.92 -15.91
CA TYR A 58 -5.33 -3.21 -15.39
C TYR A 58 -5.81 -3.49 -13.97
N LEU A 59 -5.82 -2.49 -13.08
CA LEU A 59 -6.39 -2.63 -11.74
C LEU A 59 -7.88 -2.97 -11.80
N THR A 60 -8.63 -2.36 -12.71
CA THR A 60 -10.06 -2.66 -12.93
C THR A 60 -10.30 -4.07 -13.47
N HIS A 61 -9.44 -4.60 -14.35
CA HIS A 61 -9.71 -5.89 -15.01
C HIS A 61 -9.02 -7.09 -14.36
N LYS A 62 -7.83 -6.88 -13.80
CA LYS A 62 -7.01 -7.94 -13.21
C LYS A 62 -6.99 -7.86 -11.69
N GLY A 63 -7.15 -6.67 -11.12
CA GLY A 63 -7.16 -6.48 -9.68
C GLY A 63 -8.45 -6.91 -8.98
N THR A 64 -9.54 -7.11 -9.73
CA THR A 64 -10.87 -7.40 -9.16
C THR A 64 -10.92 -8.66 -8.30
N SER A 65 -10.14 -9.69 -8.62
CA SER A 65 -10.04 -10.94 -7.84
C SER A 65 -8.71 -11.07 -7.08
N ALA A 66 -7.86 -10.05 -7.13
CA ALA A 66 -6.53 -10.12 -6.54
C ALA A 66 -6.61 -9.83 -5.03
N HIS A 67 -6.08 -10.74 -4.22
CA HIS A 67 -5.85 -10.49 -2.80
C HIS A 67 -4.52 -9.78 -2.55
N VAL A 68 -3.54 -10.04 -3.42
CA VAL A 68 -2.21 -9.44 -3.36
C VAL A 68 -1.96 -8.68 -4.65
N VAL A 69 -1.70 -7.38 -4.52
CA VAL A 69 -1.29 -6.53 -5.64
C VAL A 69 0.12 -6.02 -5.39
N THR A 70 1.00 -6.24 -6.35
CA THR A 70 2.34 -5.62 -6.35
C THR A 70 2.49 -4.67 -7.53
N ILE A 71 2.93 -3.45 -7.24
CA ILE A 71 3.22 -2.41 -8.23
C ILE A 71 4.71 -2.08 -8.14
N LYS A 72 5.45 -2.26 -9.24
CA LYS A 72 6.91 -2.08 -9.28
C LYS A 72 7.31 -1.12 -10.40
N HIS A 73 8.12 -0.12 -10.07
CA HIS A 73 8.74 0.78 -11.05
C HIS A 73 7.73 1.46 -11.99
N CYS A 74 6.49 1.66 -11.52
CA CYS A 74 5.44 2.28 -12.30
C CYS A 74 5.47 3.79 -12.08
N SER A 75 6.03 4.54 -13.04
CA SER A 75 5.92 6.00 -13.05
C SER A 75 4.48 6.49 -13.18
N SER A 76 3.55 5.62 -13.60
CA SER A 76 2.12 5.88 -13.64
C SER A 76 1.42 5.87 -12.29
N LEU A 77 2.05 5.36 -11.22
CA LEU A 77 1.46 5.36 -9.87
C LEU A 77 1.62 6.74 -9.23
N GLN A 78 0.78 7.66 -9.69
CA GLN A 78 0.69 9.04 -9.20
C GLN A 78 -0.48 9.22 -8.24
N ALA A 79 -0.50 10.35 -7.52
CA ALA A 79 -1.57 10.70 -6.58
C ALA A 79 -2.97 10.54 -7.20
N GLU A 80 -3.19 11.02 -8.42
CA GLU A 80 -4.51 10.93 -9.08
C GLU A 80 -4.96 9.48 -9.31
N VAL A 81 -4.03 8.56 -9.58
CA VAL A 81 -4.34 7.13 -9.73
C VAL A 81 -4.71 6.53 -8.37
N LEU A 82 -3.96 6.86 -7.31
CA LEU A 82 -4.30 6.45 -5.95
C LEU A 82 -5.67 6.98 -5.53
N HIS A 83 -5.95 8.27 -5.74
CA HIS A 83 -7.25 8.87 -5.47
C HIS A 83 -8.38 8.24 -6.28
N ALA A 84 -8.11 7.73 -7.49
CA ALA A 84 -9.08 6.95 -8.25
C ALA A 84 -9.39 5.60 -7.60
N LEU A 85 -8.41 4.95 -6.95
CA LEU A 85 -8.62 3.71 -6.20
C LEU A 85 -9.41 3.92 -4.91
N ALA A 86 -9.36 5.13 -4.34
CA ALA A 86 -10.15 5.50 -3.16
C ALA A 86 -11.63 5.79 -3.48
N LYS A 87 -11.96 6.01 -4.76
CA LYS A 87 -13.31 6.40 -5.18
C LYS A 87 -14.15 5.16 -5.42
N PRO A 88 -15.31 5.05 -4.75
CA PRO A 88 -16.28 4.04 -5.09
C PRO A 88 -16.70 4.18 -6.56
N THR A 89 -16.67 3.07 -7.30
CA THR A 89 -17.11 3.04 -8.70
C THR A 89 -18.56 2.58 -8.74
N THR A 90 -19.43 3.39 -9.33
CA THR A 90 -20.80 2.98 -9.66
C THR A 90 -20.73 1.96 -10.79
N LEU A 91 -21.04 0.71 -10.47
CA LEU A 91 -21.20 -0.34 -11.49
C LEU A 91 -22.61 -0.22 -12.06
N ASP A 92 -22.72 0.32 -13.28
CA ASP A 92 -23.96 0.28 -14.05
C ASP A 92 -24.19 -1.17 -14.54
N LEU A 93 -24.73 -2.02 -13.67
CA LEU A 93 -25.22 -3.34 -14.05
C LEU A 93 -26.67 -3.18 -14.57
N GLN A 94 -26.80 -3.01 -15.89
CA GLN A 94 -28.07 -3.14 -16.63
C GLN A 94 -29.22 -2.19 -16.24
N GLY A 95 -28.93 -0.98 -15.78
CA GLY A 95 -29.95 0.08 -15.66
C GLY A 95 -30.84 0.01 -14.41
N GLU A 96 -30.54 -0.90 -13.48
CA GLU A 96 -30.91 -0.69 -12.08
C GLU A 96 -29.69 -0.12 -11.37
N GLU A 97 -29.83 1.09 -10.81
CA GLU A 97 -28.92 1.58 -9.76
C GLU A 97 -29.08 0.66 -8.56
N LEU A 98 -28.44 -0.51 -8.61
CA LEU A 98 -28.00 -1.17 -7.40
C LEU A 98 -27.04 -0.16 -6.79
N GLY A 99 -27.48 0.56 -5.76
CA GLY A 99 -26.77 1.70 -5.14
C GLY A 99 -25.45 1.34 -4.46
N TRP A 100 -24.79 0.30 -4.95
CA TRP A 100 -23.63 -0.33 -4.40
C TRP A 100 -22.44 0.13 -5.21
N SER A 101 -21.60 0.92 -4.56
CA SER A 101 -20.37 1.38 -5.18
C SER A 101 -19.25 0.43 -4.77
N SER A 102 -18.68 -0.28 -5.75
CA SER A 102 -17.56 -1.19 -5.51
C SER A 102 -16.24 -0.44 -5.64
N LEU A 103 -15.30 -0.71 -4.74
CA LEU A 103 -13.93 -0.19 -4.85
C LEU A 103 -13.13 -1.01 -5.87
N LEU A 104 -12.13 -0.37 -6.48
CA LEU A 104 -11.17 -1.10 -7.30
C LEU A 104 -10.38 -2.08 -6.43
N CYS A 105 -10.23 -3.31 -6.93
CA CYS A 105 -9.61 -4.43 -6.22
C CYS A 105 -10.31 -4.75 -4.88
N PRO A 106 -11.60 -5.13 -4.86
CA PRO A 106 -12.39 -5.27 -3.63
C PRO A 106 -11.85 -6.35 -2.67
N HIS A 107 -11.12 -7.35 -3.16
CA HIS A 107 -10.53 -8.41 -2.33
C HIS A 107 -9.08 -8.15 -1.87
N LEU A 108 -8.50 -7.00 -2.23
CA LEU A 108 -7.12 -6.65 -1.88
C LEU A 108 -6.91 -6.57 -0.37
N THR A 109 -6.07 -7.47 0.15
CA THR A 109 -5.64 -7.53 1.56
C THR A 109 -4.15 -7.20 1.72
N VAL A 110 -3.34 -7.39 0.67
CA VAL A 110 -1.89 -7.13 0.70
C VAL A 110 -1.49 -6.22 -0.45
N LEU A 111 -0.97 -5.04 -0.14
CA LEU A 111 -0.47 -4.08 -1.12
C LEU A 111 1.05 -3.94 -1.01
N ARG A 112 1.73 -4.07 -2.15
CA ARG A 112 3.18 -3.94 -2.27
C ARG A 112 3.51 -2.89 -3.32
N ILE A 113 4.28 -1.87 -2.96
CA ILE A 113 4.69 -0.79 -3.86
C ILE A 113 6.20 -0.66 -3.79
N ILE A 114 6.88 -0.78 -4.94
CA ILE A 114 8.34 -0.82 -5.02
C ILE A 114 8.82 0.14 -6.10
N GLY A 115 9.74 1.05 -5.78
CA GLY A 115 10.38 1.93 -6.75
C GLY A 115 9.41 2.87 -7.48
N CYS A 116 8.30 3.26 -6.84
CA CYS A 116 7.30 4.17 -7.41
C CYS A 116 7.37 5.50 -6.67
N GLU A 117 7.92 6.54 -7.28
CA GLU A 117 8.26 7.80 -6.58
C GLU A 117 7.27 8.96 -6.83
N GLN A 118 6.18 8.71 -7.56
CA GLN A 118 5.26 9.75 -8.04
C GLN A 118 4.06 10.00 -7.10
N PHE A 119 4.13 9.52 -5.85
CA PHE A 119 3.10 9.74 -4.83
C PHE A 119 3.72 10.06 -3.46
N ARG A 120 2.92 10.61 -2.54
CA ARG A 120 3.32 10.84 -1.14
C ARG A 120 2.66 9.84 -0.20
N SER A 121 3.24 9.63 0.98
CA SER A 121 2.64 8.78 2.03
C SER A 121 1.19 9.16 2.35
N ALA A 122 0.88 10.47 2.37
CA ALA A 122 -0.48 10.97 2.56
C ALA A 122 -1.48 10.55 1.46
N ASP A 123 -1.04 10.46 0.19
CA ASP A 123 -1.91 9.99 -0.91
C ASP A 123 -2.27 8.53 -0.70
N LEU A 124 -1.29 7.71 -0.32
CA LEU A 124 -1.51 6.29 -0.03
C LEU A 124 -2.39 6.09 1.19
N ARG A 125 -2.18 6.87 2.26
CA ARG A 125 -3.04 6.88 3.44
C ARG A 125 -4.49 7.17 3.06
N ALA A 126 -4.74 8.20 2.25
CA ALA A 126 -6.10 8.57 1.85
C ALA A 126 -6.85 7.40 1.17
N VAL A 127 -6.17 6.57 0.39
CA VAL A 127 -6.77 5.38 -0.23
C VAL A 127 -7.13 4.32 0.82
N LEU A 128 -6.20 4.01 1.72
CA LEU A 128 -6.40 2.99 2.73
C LEU A 128 -7.47 3.40 3.75
N GLU A 129 -7.48 4.67 4.14
CA GLU A 129 -8.47 5.26 5.05
C GLU A 129 -9.87 5.26 4.42
N ALA A 130 -10.01 5.66 3.15
CA ALA A 130 -11.29 5.59 2.45
C ALA A 130 -11.84 4.16 2.39
N ARG A 131 -10.96 3.19 2.13
CA ARG A 131 -11.31 1.78 2.06
C ARG A 131 -11.72 1.20 3.41
N LEU A 132 -11.00 1.56 4.48
CA LEU A 132 -11.35 1.19 5.85
C LEU A 132 -12.72 1.76 6.25
N ASN A 133 -12.96 3.06 5.99
CA ASN A 133 -14.24 3.72 6.30
C ASN A 133 -15.43 3.06 5.59
N ILE A 134 -15.25 2.63 4.34
CA ILE A 134 -16.30 1.92 3.59
C ILE A 134 -16.58 0.56 4.22
N TRP A 135 -15.55 -0.19 4.59
CA TRP A 135 -15.71 -1.49 5.23
C TRP A 135 -16.36 -1.42 6.62
N GLU A 136 -15.99 -0.41 7.43
CA GLU A 136 -16.64 -0.16 8.73
C GLU A 136 -18.12 0.23 8.57
N ALA A 137 -18.47 0.95 7.50
CA ALA A 137 -19.84 1.37 7.24
C ALA A 137 -20.76 0.22 6.80
N THR A 138 -20.22 -0.90 6.31
CA THR A 138 -20.99 -2.04 5.80
C THR A 138 -21.37 -3.07 6.87
N ASP A 139 -21.19 -2.73 8.15
CA ASP A 139 -21.50 -3.58 9.32
C ASP A 139 -20.92 -5.01 9.23
N LEU A 140 -19.73 -5.12 8.60
CA LEU A 140 -18.97 -6.36 8.51
C LEU A 140 -19.72 -7.54 7.84
N THR A 141 -20.63 -7.28 6.89
CA THR A 141 -21.25 -8.35 6.11
C THR A 141 -20.17 -9.25 5.51
N THR A 142 -20.20 -10.53 5.89
CA THR A 142 -19.22 -11.54 5.48
C THR A 142 -19.24 -11.76 3.97
N GLU A 143 -18.15 -12.30 3.40
CA GLU A 143 -18.02 -12.52 1.94
C GLU A 143 -19.15 -13.35 1.30
N ASP A 144 -19.91 -14.09 2.11
CA ASP A 144 -21.07 -14.87 1.66
C ASP A 144 -22.32 -14.01 1.36
N PHE A 145 -22.30 -12.72 1.72
CA PHE A 145 -23.36 -11.80 1.35
C PHE A 145 -23.15 -11.30 -0.08
N VAL A 146 -24.25 -11.27 -0.83
CA VAL A 146 -24.33 -10.67 -2.16
C VAL A 146 -23.77 -9.24 -2.12
N ASP A 147 -23.89 -8.58 -0.97
CA ASP A 147 -23.53 -7.21 -0.60
C ASP A 147 -22.05 -7.00 -0.23
N PHE A 148 -21.14 -7.92 -0.55
CA PHE A 148 -19.71 -7.73 -0.28
C PHE A 148 -19.15 -6.49 -1.00
N VAL A 149 -18.70 -5.49 -0.23
CA VAL A 149 -18.27 -4.20 -0.78
C VAL A 149 -16.76 -4.15 -1.01
N SER A 150 -15.95 -4.42 0.02
CA SER A 150 -14.49 -4.38 -0.05
C SER A 150 -13.88 -4.87 1.27
N ARG A 151 -12.76 -5.60 1.23
CA ARG A 151 -11.93 -5.90 2.41
C ARG A 151 -10.94 -4.77 2.69
N PRO A 152 -10.60 -4.45 3.95
CA PRO A 152 -9.52 -3.53 4.26
C PRO A 152 -8.18 -4.13 3.82
N VAL A 153 -7.20 -3.27 3.55
CA VAL A 153 -5.82 -3.73 3.37
C VAL A 153 -5.25 -4.01 4.74
N GLU A 154 -4.73 -5.21 4.94
CA GLU A 154 -4.16 -5.67 6.21
C GLU A 154 -2.64 -5.46 6.22
N LYS A 155 -1.99 -5.66 5.06
CA LYS A 155 -0.52 -5.68 4.95
C LYS A 155 -0.03 -4.72 3.89
N LEU A 156 0.85 -3.81 4.28
CA LEU A 156 1.46 -2.82 3.41
C LEU A 156 2.98 -2.97 3.38
N CYS A 157 3.56 -3.09 2.19
CA CYS A 157 5.01 -3.03 1.98
C CYS A 157 5.33 -1.95 0.95
N VAL A 158 6.03 -0.92 1.37
CA VAL A 158 6.50 0.19 0.53
C VAL A 158 8.02 0.22 0.57
N ARG A 159 8.66 0.24 -0.60
CA ARG A 159 10.12 0.27 -0.71
C ARG A 159 10.57 1.18 -1.83
N ASP A 160 11.57 2.00 -1.56
CA ASP A 160 12.19 2.90 -2.53
C ASP A 160 11.12 3.81 -3.20
N CYS A 161 10.14 4.30 -2.44
CA CYS A 161 9.00 5.11 -2.95
C CYS A 161 8.92 6.53 -2.36
N GLY A 162 9.92 6.94 -1.57
CA GLY A 162 9.97 8.26 -0.92
C GLY A 162 9.76 8.21 0.59
N GLU A 163 9.78 9.38 1.22
CA GLU A 163 9.74 9.53 2.67
C GLU A 163 8.36 9.25 3.26
N LEU A 164 8.35 8.55 4.41
CA LEU A 164 7.16 8.35 5.23
C LEU A 164 6.99 9.52 6.21
N ALA A 165 5.91 10.28 6.09
CA ALA A 165 5.59 11.35 7.03
C ALA A 165 5.23 10.78 8.41
N LEU A 166 5.48 11.55 9.47
CA LEU A 166 5.27 11.10 10.85
C LEU A 166 3.78 10.81 11.14
N ASP A 167 2.88 11.69 10.73
CA ASP A 167 1.44 11.52 10.95
C ASP A 167 0.88 10.28 10.22
N ASP A 168 1.44 9.97 9.04
CA ASP A 168 1.06 8.78 8.27
C ASP A 168 1.62 7.51 8.90
N LYS A 169 2.85 7.58 9.44
CA LYS A 169 3.47 6.47 10.18
C LYS A 169 2.62 6.03 11.37
N GLU A 170 2.17 6.99 12.19
CA GLU A 170 1.32 6.71 13.36
C GLU A 170 -0.03 6.11 12.94
N TRP A 171 -0.61 6.60 11.85
CA TRP A 171 -1.86 6.06 11.33
C TRP A 171 -1.69 4.64 10.78
N PHE A 172 -0.64 4.38 10.00
CA PHE A 172 -0.36 3.05 9.47
C PHE A 172 -0.10 2.03 10.59
N ASP A 173 0.61 2.42 11.64
CA ASP A 173 0.89 1.55 12.79
C ASP A 173 -0.40 1.13 13.53
N MET A 174 -1.37 2.03 13.63
CA MET A 174 -2.62 1.79 14.34
C MET A 174 -3.66 1.02 13.51
N ASN A 175 -3.69 1.20 12.19
CA ASN A 175 -4.80 0.73 11.34
C ASN A 175 -4.48 -0.48 10.45
N LEU A 176 -3.23 -0.92 10.40
CA LEU A 176 -2.81 -2.06 9.59
C LEU A 176 -2.24 -3.18 10.47
N GLU A 177 -2.44 -4.45 10.08
CA GLU A 177 -1.86 -5.61 10.77
C GLU A 177 -0.33 -5.60 10.68
N HIS A 178 0.18 -5.27 9.49
CA HIS A 178 1.62 -5.23 9.24
C HIS A 178 2.01 -4.17 8.22
N VAL A 179 3.03 -3.39 8.55
CA VAL A 179 3.56 -2.34 7.69
C VAL A 179 5.07 -2.42 7.65
N SER A 180 5.62 -2.36 6.45
CA SER A 180 7.05 -2.14 6.24
C SER A 180 7.24 -0.99 5.24
N TRP A 181 7.96 0.05 5.65
CA TRP A 181 8.31 1.18 4.82
C TRP A 181 9.83 1.40 4.87
N ASP A 182 10.53 0.98 3.83
CA ASP A 182 12.00 0.99 3.77
C ASP A 182 12.66 0.35 5.00
N ALA A 183 13.23 1.18 5.89
CA ALA A 183 13.92 0.75 7.10
C ALA A 183 13.02 0.71 8.35
N TRP A 184 11.76 1.14 8.22
CA TRP A 184 10.79 1.16 9.31
C TRP A 184 9.78 0.01 9.17
N GLU A 185 9.37 -0.54 10.32
CA GLU A 185 8.32 -1.54 10.44
C GLU A 185 7.34 -1.14 11.55
N GLY A 186 6.07 -1.49 11.37
CA GLY A 186 4.99 -1.22 12.31
C GLY A 186 3.76 -2.09 12.03
N GLY A 187 2.64 -1.72 12.65
CA GLY A 187 1.37 -2.44 12.58
C GLY A 187 0.97 -2.98 13.94
N SER A 188 -0.34 -3.15 14.12
CA SER A 188 -0.91 -3.68 15.36
C SER A 188 -1.36 -5.12 15.16
N VAL A 189 -0.96 -6.00 16.07
CA VAL A 189 -1.48 -7.36 16.12
C VAL A 189 -2.87 -7.28 16.73
N GLN A 190 -3.90 -7.11 15.90
CA GLN A 190 -5.29 -7.31 16.32
C GLN A 190 -5.63 -8.80 16.36
#